data_AF-A0A915IQT4-F1
#
_entry.id   AF-A0A915IQT4-F1
#
_cell.length_a   1.000
_cell.length_b   1.000
_cell.length_c   1.000
_cell.angle_alpha   90.00
_cell.angle_beta   90.00
_cell.angle_gamma   90.00
#
_symmetry.space_group_name_H-M   'P 1'
#
loop_
_entity.id
_entity.type
_entity.pdbx_description
1 polymer ?
#
loop_
_entity_poly.entity_id
_entity_poly.type
_entity_poly.pdbx_seq_one_letter_code
_entity_poly.pdbx_strand_id
1 'polypeptide(L)'
;MKGDDSDNLEFFVEGIVICLDVSPGMRIKCCSDDPRTPLQIAIECIQWILQRRIFSESKDEIGMVIFGSETNNPLFKGNQYRNVSIFRKLEVVDWDFDIAHKRERSVCAYR
;
A
#
# COMPACT_ATOMS: atom_id res chain seq x y z
N MET A 1 36.73 16.25 -30.42
CA MET A 1 35.28 16.13 -30.17
C MET A 1 34.93 14.66 -30.21
N LYS A 2 34.73 14.06 -29.05
CA LYS A 2 34.09 12.76 -28.89
C LYS A 2 33.22 12.92 -27.65
N GLY A 3 32.04 13.49 -27.89
CA GLY A 3 30.90 13.27 -27.00
C GLY A 3 30.32 11.90 -27.35
N ASP A 4 29.41 11.43 -26.50
CA ASP A 4 28.77 10.12 -26.53
C ASP A 4 29.56 9.07 -25.77
N ASP A 5 29.35 9.10 -24.45
CA ASP A 5 29.10 7.93 -23.59
C ASP A 5 28.61 8.46 -22.22
N SER A 6 27.69 9.44 -22.23
CA SER A 6 26.98 9.81 -21.01
C SER A 6 26.00 8.68 -20.73
N ASP A 7 26.49 7.71 -19.96
CA ASP A 7 25.77 6.72 -19.18
C ASP A 7 24.26 6.86 -19.35
N ASN A 8 23.68 5.98 -20.17
CA ASN A 8 22.32 5.54 -19.91
C ASN A 8 22.35 4.90 -18.53
N LEU A 9 22.25 5.74 -17.50
CA LEU A 9 22.02 5.31 -16.15
C LEU A 9 20.64 4.66 -16.20
N GLU A 10 20.62 3.35 -16.41
CA GLU A 10 19.42 2.55 -16.24
C GLU A 10 18.95 2.82 -14.81
N PHE A 11 17.98 3.73 -14.69
CA PHE A 11 17.23 3.88 -13.46
C PHE A 11 16.54 2.53 -13.24
N PHE A 12 17.04 1.74 -12.29
CA PHE A 12 16.36 0.54 -11.86
C PHE A 12 15.04 0.97 -11.21
N VAL A 13 13.94 0.79 -11.94
CA VAL A 13 12.60 1.01 -11.41
C VAL A 13 12.24 -0.22 -10.59
N GLU A 14 11.97 -0.03 -9.31
CA GLU A 14 11.48 -1.09 -8.43
C GLU A 14 9.94 -1.12 -8.45
N GLY A 15 9.37 -2.31 -8.63
CA GLY A 15 7.93 -2.54 -8.46
C GLY A 15 7.65 -3.15 -7.09
N ILE A 16 6.90 -2.44 -6.25
CA ILE A 16 6.59 -2.86 -4.88
C ILE A 16 5.08 -3.05 -4.74
N VAL A 17 4.64 -4.18 -4.18
CA VAL A 17 3.22 -4.41 -3.85
C VAL A 17 3.09 -4.58 -2.34
N ILE A 18 2.30 -3.70 -1.72
CA ILE A 18 1.99 -3.74 -0.30
C ILE A 18 0.72 -4.56 -0.09
N CYS A 19 0.84 -5.65 0.65
CA CYS A 19 -0.26 -6.51 1.07
C CYS A 19 -0.67 -6.16 2.51
N LEU A 20 -1.82 -5.49 2.69
CA LEU A 20 -2.31 -5.08 3.99
C LEU A 20 -3.52 -5.92 4.42
N ASP A 21 -3.46 -6.55 5.59
CA ASP A 21 -4.63 -7.16 6.22
C ASP A 21 -5.39 -6.12 7.06
N VAL A 22 -6.69 -5.97 6.78
CA VAL A 22 -7.61 -5.11 7.54
C VAL A 22 -8.69 -5.93 8.26
N SER A 23 -8.56 -7.26 8.34
CA SER A 23 -9.48 -8.16 9.02
C SER A 23 -9.71 -7.77 10.49
N PRO A 24 -10.83 -8.20 11.11
CA PRO A 24 -11.11 -7.90 12.52
C PRO A 24 -9.96 -8.19 13.48
N GLY A 25 -9.19 -9.25 13.26
CA GLY A 25 -8.01 -9.60 14.07
C GLY A 25 -6.95 -8.48 14.12
N MET A 26 -6.74 -7.75 13.03
CA MET A 26 -5.79 -6.63 12.97
C MET A 26 -6.29 -5.36 13.68
N ARG A 27 -7.58 -5.32 14.02
CA ARG A 27 -8.22 -4.19 14.72
C ARG A 27 -8.32 -4.42 16.22
N ILE A 28 -8.00 -5.61 16.70
CA ILE A 28 -7.98 -5.92 18.12
C ILE A 28 -6.61 -5.53 18.67
N LYS A 29 -6.61 -4.88 19.82
CA LYS A 29 -5.37 -4.54 20.53
C LYS A 29 -4.68 -5.84 20.93
N CYS A 30 -3.42 -6.00 20.53
CA CYS A 30 -2.56 -7.05 21.06
C CYS A 30 -2.20 -6.75 22.52
N CYS A 31 -1.84 -7.77 23.31
CA CYS A 31 -1.48 -7.63 24.74
C CYS A 31 -0.17 -6.85 24.99
N SER A 32 0.21 -5.96 24.08
CA SER A 32 1.34 -5.04 24.20
C SER A 32 0.94 -3.77 24.96
N ASP A 33 1.93 -3.15 25.62
CA ASP A 33 1.77 -1.86 26.28
C ASP A 33 1.46 -0.70 25.30
N ASP A 34 1.77 -0.88 24.01
CA ASP A 34 1.44 0.07 22.96
C ASP A 34 -0.09 0.27 22.84
N PRO A 35 -0.62 1.50 22.89
CA PRO A 35 -2.04 1.78 22.74
C PRO A 35 -2.60 1.47 21.34
N ARG A 36 -1.76 1.31 20.32
CA ARG A 36 -2.15 1.13 18.92
C ARG A 36 -2.50 -0.33 18.60
N THR A 37 -3.40 -0.51 17.63
CA THR A 37 -3.69 -1.82 17.04
C THR A 37 -2.62 -2.21 16.00
N PRO A 38 -2.46 -3.50 15.70
CA PRO A 38 -1.57 -3.94 14.61
C PRO A 38 -1.85 -3.23 13.29
N LEU A 39 -3.12 -2.95 12.97
CA LEU A 39 -3.51 -2.20 11.78
C LEU A 39 -3.00 -0.74 11.80
N GLN A 40 -3.07 -0.07 12.95
CA GLN A 40 -2.57 1.30 13.07
C GLN A 40 -1.06 1.36 12.87
N ILE A 41 -0.33 0.42 13.49
CA ILE A 41 1.12 0.31 13.33
C ILE A 41 1.49 0.01 11.86
N ALA A 42 0.78 -0.93 11.23
CA ALA A 42 1.02 -1.27 9.82
C ALA A 42 0.82 -0.06 8.89
N ILE A 43 -0.22 0.74 9.11
CA ILE A 43 -0.50 1.93 8.30
C ILE A 43 0.59 2.99 8.47
N GLU A 44 1.09 3.20 9.69
CA GLU A 44 2.19 4.13 9.96
C GLU A 44 3.49 3.66 9.29
N CYS A 45 3.81 2.37 9.38
CA CYS A 45 4.95 1.78 8.67
C CYS A 45 4.84 1.99 7.15
N ILE A 46 3.65 1.80 6.58
CA ILE A 46 3.42 2.04 5.15
C ILE A 46 3.61 3.51 4.81
N GLN A 47 3.11 4.44 5.63
CA GLN A 47 3.33 5.87 5.43
C GLN A 47 4.81 6.23 5.41
N TRP A 48 5.63 5.66 6.30
CA TRP A 48 7.08 5.86 6.28
C TRP A 48 7.75 5.31 5.02
N ILE A 49 7.29 4.15 4.52
CA ILE A 49 7.80 3.59 3.26
C ILE A 49 7.50 4.53 2.10
N LEU A 50 6.26 5.01 1.98
CA LEU A 50 5.83 5.90 0.91
C LEU A 50 6.57 7.23 0.97
N GLN A 51 6.63 7.86 2.14
CA GLN A 51 7.33 9.12 2.33
C GLN A 51 8.80 9.02 1.92
N ARG A 52 9.51 7.95 2.32
CA ARG A 52 10.91 7.75 1.93
C ARG A 52 11.10 7.68 0.41
N ARG A 53 10.18 7.02 -0.30
CA ARG A 53 10.24 6.87 -1.76
C ARG A 53 9.89 8.15 -2.51
N ILE A 54 8.93 8.92 -1.99
CA ILE A 54 8.58 10.23 -2.55
C ILE A 54 9.72 11.23 -2.33
N PHE A 55 10.30 11.29 -1.12
CA PHE A 55 11.40 12.20 -0.80
C PHE A 55 12.70 11.86 -1.53
N SER A 56 12.91 10.61 -1.93
CA SER A 56 14.06 10.22 -2.74
C SER A 56 13.86 10.48 -4.24
N GLU A 57 12.74 11.10 -4.65
CA GLU A 57 12.35 11.30 -6.05
C GLU A 57 12.46 9.99 -6.88
N SER A 58 12.15 8.86 -6.24
CA SER A 58 12.25 7.55 -6.90
C SER A 58 11.17 7.42 -7.97
N LYS A 59 11.52 6.75 -9.08
CA LYS A 59 10.55 6.35 -10.11
C LYS A 59 9.88 5.01 -9.78
N ASP A 60 9.96 4.59 -8.52
CA ASP A 60 9.46 3.30 -8.07
C ASP A 60 7.93 3.27 -8.14
N GLU A 61 7.40 2.14 -8.60
CA GLU A 61 5.97 1.92 -8.74
C GLU A 61 5.46 1.13 -7.54
N ILE A 62 4.43 1.65 -6.87
CA ILE A 62 3.87 1.05 -5.66
C ILE A 62 2.40 0.71 -5.89
N GLY A 63 2.06 -0.56 -5.74
CA GLY A 63 0.69 -1.07 -5.70
C GLY A 63 0.27 -1.45 -4.27
N MET A 64 -1.04 -1.55 -4.04
CA MET A 64 -1.58 -1.96 -2.74
C MET A 64 -2.78 -2.88 -2.87
N VAL A 65 -2.71 -4.00 -2.16
CA VAL A 65 -3.77 -4.99 -2.03
C VAL A 65 -4.21 -5.07 -0.57
N ILE A 66 -5.52 -5.01 -0.36
CA ILE A 66 -6.15 -5.08 0.96
C ILE A 66 -6.85 -6.43 1.10
N PHE A 67 -6.59 -7.13 2.21
CA PHE A 67 -7.23 -8.37 2.62
C PHE A 67 -8.19 -8.11 3.79
N GLY A 68 -9.29 -8.85 3.87
CA GLY A 68 -10.26 -8.69 4.96
C GLY A 68 -11.27 -7.55 4.75
N SER A 69 -11.36 -7.02 3.53
CA SER A 69 -12.32 -6.01 3.07
C SER A 69 -13.37 -6.62 2.14
N GLU A 70 -14.13 -5.78 1.43
CA GLU A 70 -15.00 -6.21 0.33
C GLU A 70 -14.22 -6.88 -0.80
N THR A 71 -14.89 -7.74 -1.59
CA THR A 71 -14.23 -8.40 -2.72
C THR A 71 -14.27 -7.49 -3.94
N ASN A 72 -13.11 -6.93 -4.30
CA ASN A 72 -12.96 -6.08 -5.49
C ASN A 72 -11.63 -6.38 -6.19
N ASN A 73 -11.59 -7.51 -6.90
CA ASN A 73 -10.42 -7.92 -7.67
C ASN A 73 -10.85 -8.74 -8.91
N PRO A 74 -10.09 -8.68 -10.01
CA PRO A 74 -10.42 -9.36 -11.27
C PRO A 74 -10.25 -10.89 -11.20
N LEU A 75 -9.60 -11.40 -10.16
CA LEU A 75 -9.37 -12.83 -9.95
C LEU A 75 -10.50 -13.52 -9.20
N PHE A 76 -11.52 -12.76 -8.75
CA PHE A 76 -12.66 -13.31 -8.05
C PHE A 76 -13.42 -14.28 -8.94
N LYS A 77 -13.40 -15.57 -8.57
CA LYS A 77 -14.12 -16.64 -9.25
C LYS A 77 -14.88 -17.47 -8.22
N GLY A 78 -16.14 -17.12 -7.99
CA GLY A 78 -17.05 -17.83 -7.10
C GLY A 78 -16.61 -17.79 -5.63
N ASN A 79 -15.80 -18.76 -5.20
CA ASN A 79 -15.30 -18.86 -3.82
C ASN A 79 -13.79 -18.58 -3.68
N GLN A 80 -13.08 -18.32 -4.78
CA GLN A 80 -11.66 -17.97 -4.77
C GLN A 80 -11.45 -16.45 -4.74
N TYR A 81 -10.37 -16.00 -4.09
CA TYR A 81 -9.99 -14.58 -3.96
C TYR A 81 -11.10 -13.70 -3.34
N ARG A 82 -11.82 -14.25 -2.36
CA ARG A 82 -12.79 -13.49 -1.54
C ARG A 82 -12.10 -12.61 -0.52
N ASN A 83 -12.76 -11.50 -0.19
CA ASN A 83 -12.32 -10.51 0.79
C ASN A 83 -10.95 -9.91 0.45
N VAL A 84 -10.69 -9.76 -0.86
CA VAL A 84 -9.49 -9.12 -1.40
C VAL A 84 -9.91 -7.98 -2.30
N SER A 85 -9.38 -6.79 -2.05
CA SER A 85 -9.58 -5.60 -2.87
C SER A 85 -8.27 -5.01 -3.31
N ILE A 86 -8.16 -4.63 -4.58
CA ILE A 86 -7.04 -3.81 -5.07
C ILE A 86 -7.32 -2.36 -4.69
N PHE A 87 -6.54 -1.81 -3.77
CA PHE A 87 -6.67 -0.41 -3.34
C PHE A 87 -6.03 0.54 -4.34
N ARG A 88 -4.86 0.17 -4.85
CA ARG A 88 -4.13 0.89 -5.89
C ARG A 88 -3.42 -0.12 -6.79
N LYS A 89 -3.49 0.11 -8.11
CA LYS A 89 -2.66 -0.64 -9.06
C LYS A 89 -1.21 -0.16 -8.94
N LEU A 90 -0.29 -0.89 -9.56
CA LEU A 90 1.11 -0.51 -9.62
C LEU A 90 1.24 0.81 -10.41
N GLU A 91 1.64 1.87 -9.73
CA GLU A 91 1.76 3.23 -10.28
C GLU A 91 2.91 3.95 -9.57
N VAL A 92 3.53 4.94 -10.23
CA VAL A 92 4.57 5.77 -9.62
C VAL A 92 4.05 6.39 -8.33
N VAL A 93 4.85 6.32 -7.26
CA VAL A 93 4.45 6.83 -5.96
C VAL A 93 4.22 8.34 -6.00
N ASP A 94 3.10 8.79 -5.44
CA ASP A 94 2.72 10.19 -5.32
C ASP A 94 2.14 10.49 -3.93
N TRP A 95 1.91 11.77 -3.66
CA TRP A 95 1.27 12.23 -2.43
C TRP A 95 -0.21 11.83 -2.31
N ASP A 96 -0.84 11.42 -3.43
CA ASP A 96 -2.22 10.93 -3.47
C ASP A 96 -2.36 9.49 -2.97
N PHE A 97 -1.24 8.83 -2.66
CA PHE A 97 -1.17 7.58 -1.89
C PHE A 97 -1.50 7.84 -0.40
N ASP A 98 -2.63 8.48 -0.13
CA ASP A 98 -3.08 8.73 1.23
C ASP A 98 -4.09 7.66 1.68
N ILE A 99 -3.58 6.71 2.46
CA ILE A 99 -4.36 5.65 3.10
C ILE A 99 -5.25 6.22 4.22
N ALA A 100 -4.88 7.36 4.80
CA ALA A 100 -5.57 8.00 5.91
C ALA A 100 -6.72 8.91 5.45
N HIS A 101 -6.58 9.67 4.36
CA HIS A 101 -7.65 10.55 3.87
C HIS A 101 -8.79 9.81 3.17
N LYS A 102 -8.55 8.64 2.56
CA LYS A 102 -9.65 7.79 2.04
C LYS A 102 -10.47 7.10 3.15
N ARG A 103 -10.10 7.27 4.43
CA ARG A 103 -10.78 6.61 5.58
C ARG A 103 -12.19 7.08 5.85
N GLU A 104 -12.62 8.23 5.35
CA GLU A 104 -13.94 8.74 5.73
C GLU A 104 -15.11 8.04 5.03
N ARG A 105 -14.87 7.24 3.98
CA ARG A 105 -15.95 6.52 3.27
C ARG A 105 -15.99 5.00 3.46
N SER A 106 -14.93 4.36 3.95
CA SER A 106 -14.87 2.88 3.91
C SER A 106 -14.47 2.19 5.22
N VAL A 107 -14.00 2.91 6.23
CA VAL A 107 -13.63 2.29 7.52
C VAL A 107 -14.75 2.39 8.56
N CYS A 108 -15.58 3.44 8.50
CA CYS A 108 -16.77 3.59 9.36
C CYS A 108 -18.00 2.80 8.89
N ALA A 109 -17.96 2.13 7.73
CA ALA A 109 -19.07 1.31 7.22
C ALA A 109 -19.14 -0.10 7.85
N TYR A 110 -18.16 -0.47 8.69
CA TYR A 110 -18.10 -1.77 9.37
C TYR A 110 -18.30 -1.63 10.88
N ARG A 111 -19.45 -1.08 11.26
CA ARG A 111 -19.97 -1.13 12.62
C ARG A 111 -21.30 -1.87 12.63
#